data_AF-A0A7X7DU17-F1
#
_entry.id   AF-A0A7X7DU17-F1
#
_cell.length_a   1.000
_cell.length_b   1.000
_cell.length_c   1.000
_cell.angle_alpha   90.00
_cell.angle_beta   90.00
_cell.angle_gamma   90.00
#
_symmetry.space_group_name_H-M   'P 1'
#
loop_
_entity.id
_entity.type
_entity.pdbx_description
1 polymer ?
#
loop_
_entity_poly.entity_id
_entity_poly.type
_entity_poly.pdbx_seq_one_letter_code
_entity_poly.pdbx_strand_id
1 'polypeptide(L)'
;FAGGTPFYFEALFGGMLSEELPKDEDLRRELEQIAAEQGAGALHATLRSVDPESAGRLHENDVRRVVRALEICRLTGKTVAEAWSERKKMTPPKEYDVLYVGLTRERRFLFESIERRVGEQFASGFVEEVEWLLNNGYDERFPSMQGFGYKDILEYLRGRCSREEAAERDIRQTKAFSRRQMTWFGKFSPILWYDTVDCSMTKLVDTIENDVRHYPGRWSFVNGAQEGN
;
A
#
# COMPACT_ATOMS: atom_id res chain seq x y z
N PHE A 1 -8.55 12.09 8.99
CA PHE A 1 -7.94 10.75 8.80
C PHE A 1 -6.43 10.90 8.81
N ALA A 2 -5.69 9.99 9.46
CA ALA A 2 -4.23 10.01 9.51
C ALA A 2 -3.68 8.59 9.28
N GLY A 3 -2.58 8.45 8.55
CA GLY A 3 -1.98 7.14 8.29
C GLY A 3 -1.01 7.10 7.12
N GLY A 4 -0.31 5.98 6.99
CA GLY A 4 0.73 5.77 5.97
C GLY A 4 0.33 4.82 4.84
N THR A 5 -0.93 4.45 4.70
CA THR A 5 -1.35 3.48 3.68
C THR A 5 -2.21 4.17 2.61
N PRO A 6 -1.57 4.77 1.57
CA PRO A 6 -2.26 5.51 0.51
C PRO A 6 -3.45 4.76 -0.09
N PHE A 7 -3.31 3.44 -0.26
CA PHE A 7 -4.38 2.61 -0.82
C PHE A 7 -5.72 2.77 -0.10
N TYR A 8 -5.74 2.90 1.23
CA TYR A 8 -7.00 3.11 1.97
C TYR A 8 -7.60 4.50 1.74
N PHE A 9 -6.77 5.53 1.59
CA PHE A 9 -7.25 6.86 1.23
C PHE A 9 -7.85 6.88 -0.18
N GLU A 10 -7.17 6.25 -1.14
CA GLU A 10 -7.66 6.10 -2.51
C GLU A 10 -8.97 5.28 -2.56
N ALA A 11 -9.08 4.24 -1.74
CA ALA A 11 -10.29 3.43 -1.62
C ALA A 11 -11.48 4.27 -1.11
N LEU A 12 -11.26 5.07 -0.07
CA LEU A 12 -12.30 5.90 0.56
C LEU A 12 -12.69 7.12 -0.27
N PHE A 13 -11.70 7.83 -0.82
CA PHE A 13 -11.90 9.15 -1.43
C PHE A 13 -11.69 9.17 -2.94
N GLY A 14 -10.98 8.19 -3.51
CA GLY A 14 -10.74 8.08 -4.95
C GLY A 14 -11.85 7.32 -5.70
N GLY A 15 -12.83 6.75 -5.00
CA GLY A 15 -13.90 5.97 -5.62
C GLY A 15 -13.44 4.61 -6.17
N MET A 16 -12.29 4.11 -5.71
CA MET A 16 -11.66 2.89 -6.20
C MET A 16 -12.37 1.60 -5.74
N LEU A 17 -13.20 1.65 -4.69
CA LEU A 17 -13.98 0.50 -4.25
C LEU A 17 -15.17 0.29 -5.21
N SER A 18 -14.97 -0.44 -6.30
CA SER A 18 -16.11 -1.05 -7.00
C SER A 18 -16.52 -2.34 -6.28
N GLU A 19 -17.66 -2.92 -6.66
CA GLU A 19 -18.04 -4.27 -6.22
C GLU A 19 -16.86 -5.25 -6.35
N GLU A 20 -16.58 -6.03 -5.29
CA GLU A 20 -15.51 -7.02 -5.30
C GLU A 20 -15.65 -7.94 -6.52
N LEU A 21 -14.64 -7.95 -7.39
CA LEU A 21 -14.53 -8.97 -8.43
C LEU A 21 -14.54 -10.35 -7.78
N PRO A 22 -15.21 -11.34 -8.40
CA PRO A 22 -15.35 -12.66 -7.83
C PRO A 22 -13.99 -13.21 -7.42
N LYS A 23 -13.98 -13.97 -6.32
CA LYS A 23 -12.80 -14.56 -5.73
C LYS A 23 -13.08 -16.03 -5.42
N ASP A 24 -12.08 -16.86 -5.64
CA ASP A 24 -12.12 -18.29 -5.42
C ASP A 24 -10.76 -18.75 -4.88
N GLU A 25 -10.73 -19.12 -3.59
CA GLU A 25 -9.51 -19.50 -2.90
C GLU A 25 -8.99 -20.90 -3.31
N ASP A 26 -9.84 -21.77 -3.86
CA ASP A 26 -9.40 -23.05 -4.44
C ASP A 26 -8.69 -22.78 -5.76
N LEU A 27 -9.27 -21.93 -6.60
CA LEU A 27 -8.67 -21.53 -7.87
C LEU A 27 -7.34 -20.79 -7.68
N ARG A 28 -7.24 -19.90 -6.67
CA ARG A 28 -5.95 -19.25 -6.37
C ARG A 28 -4.88 -20.24 -5.99
N ARG A 29 -5.20 -21.22 -5.12
CA ARG A 29 -4.25 -22.26 -4.72
C ARG A 29 -3.79 -23.09 -5.91
N GLU A 30 -4.70 -23.45 -6.82
CA GLU A 30 -4.35 -24.13 -8.07
C GLU A 30 -3.36 -23.30 -8.90
N LEU A 31 -3.64 -22.01 -9.12
CA LEU A 31 -2.78 -21.13 -9.91
C LEU A 31 -1.41 -20.89 -9.25
N GLU A 32 -1.37 -20.75 -7.92
CA GLU A 32 -0.13 -20.64 -7.14
C GLU A 32 0.70 -21.93 -7.20
N GLN A 33 0.04 -23.10 -7.17
CA GLN A 33 0.70 -24.38 -7.35
C GLN A 33 1.30 -24.52 -8.76
N ILE A 34 0.57 -24.11 -9.81
CA ILE A 34 1.09 -24.09 -11.18
C ILE A 34 2.34 -23.19 -11.27
N ALA A 35 2.33 -22.02 -10.63
CA ALA A 35 3.50 -21.14 -10.60
C ALA A 35 4.68 -21.77 -9.86
N ALA A 36 4.44 -22.53 -8.79
CA ALA A 36 5.48 -23.23 -8.04
C ALA A 36 6.09 -24.40 -8.83
N GLU A 37 5.27 -25.13 -9.59
CA GLU A 37 5.70 -26.33 -10.33
C GLU A 37 6.30 -25.99 -11.70
N GLN A 38 5.69 -25.07 -12.44
CA GLN A 38 6.04 -24.74 -13.83
C GLN A 38 6.80 -23.42 -13.97
N GLY A 39 6.89 -22.65 -12.89
CA GLY A 39 7.55 -21.36 -12.84
C GLY A 39 6.63 -20.17 -13.20
N ALA A 40 7.01 -18.99 -12.70
CA ALA A 40 6.26 -17.75 -12.89
C ALA A 40 6.08 -17.35 -14.36
N GLY A 41 7.07 -17.63 -15.21
CA GLY A 41 7.02 -17.35 -16.64
C GLY A 41 5.94 -18.15 -17.39
N ALA A 42 5.71 -19.41 -17.00
CA ALA A 42 4.65 -20.24 -17.58
C ALA A 42 3.27 -19.67 -17.26
N LEU A 43 3.05 -19.29 -16.00
CA LEU A 43 1.80 -18.66 -15.57
C LEU A 43 1.59 -17.29 -16.28
N HIS A 44 2.66 -16.51 -16.45
CA HIS A 44 2.60 -15.24 -17.19
C HIS A 44 2.27 -15.45 -18.68
N ALA A 45 2.82 -16.50 -19.30
CA ALA A 45 2.47 -16.87 -20.67
C ALA A 45 0.99 -17.26 -20.79
N THR A 46 0.43 -17.97 -19.81
CA THR A 46 -1.01 -18.22 -19.73
C THR A 46 -1.79 -16.91 -19.67
N LEU A 47 -1.39 -15.97 -18.79
CA LEU A 47 -2.03 -14.65 -18.72
C LEU A 47 -1.96 -13.93 -20.06
N ARG A 48 -0.82 -13.96 -20.75
CA ARG A 48 -0.63 -13.32 -22.05
C ARG A 48 -1.58 -13.86 -23.12
N SER A 49 -1.97 -15.12 -23.04
CA SER A 49 -2.91 -15.73 -24.00
C SER A 49 -4.37 -15.28 -23.79
N VAL A 50 -4.75 -14.92 -22.57
CA VAL A 50 -6.15 -14.57 -22.21
C VAL A 50 -6.35 -13.08 -21.98
N ASP A 51 -5.34 -12.36 -21.50
CA ASP A 51 -5.33 -10.92 -21.26
C ASP A 51 -3.93 -10.34 -21.57
N PRO A 52 -3.64 -10.09 -22.87
CA PRO A 52 -2.36 -9.54 -23.31
C PRO A 52 -2.04 -8.17 -22.71
N GLU A 53 -3.06 -7.36 -22.42
CA GLU A 53 -2.89 -6.01 -21.86
C GLU A 53 -2.34 -6.10 -20.43
N SER A 54 -2.99 -6.89 -19.56
CA SER A 54 -2.50 -7.13 -18.20
C SER A 54 -1.12 -7.78 -18.20
N ALA A 55 -0.87 -8.75 -19.09
CA ALA A 55 0.45 -9.37 -19.23
C ALA A 55 1.55 -8.37 -19.66
N GLY A 56 1.22 -7.35 -20.45
CA GLY A 56 2.15 -6.28 -20.82
C GLY A 56 2.50 -5.36 -19.65
N ARG A 57 1.61 -5.21 -18.66
CA ARG A 57 1.80 -4.33 -17.50
C ARG A 57 2.42 -5.04 -16.30
N LEU A 58 2.14 -6.33 -16.12
CA LEU A 58 2.59 -7.13 -14.99
C LEU A 58 3.90 -7.84 -15.33
N HIS A 59 4.89 -7.73 -14.44
CA HIS A 59 6.11 -8.52 -14.55
C HIS A 59 5.83 -9.98 -14.16
N GLU A 60 6.47 -10.96 -14.81
CA GLU A 60 6.28 -12.39 -14.55
C GLU A 60 6.48 -12.75 -13.06
N ASN A 61 7.51 -12.18 -12.43
CA ASN A 61 7.80 -12.36 -11.00
C ASN A 61 6.75 -11.76 -10.05
N ASP A 62 5.78 -10.97 -10.52
CA ASP A 62 4.66 -10.49 -9.69
C ASP A 62 3.53 -11.55 -9.68
N VAL A 63 3.89 -12.76 -9.23
CA VAL A 63 3.03 -13.96 -9.27
C VAL A 63 1.66 -13.68 -8.65
N ARG A 64 1.62 -12.94 -7.52
CA ARG A 64 0.37 -12.59 -6.84
C ARG A 64 -0.58 -11.79 -7.75
N ARG A 65 -0.08 -10.80 -8.49
CA ARG A 65 -0.93 -10.02 -9.41
C ARG A 65 -1.28 -10.81 -10.66
N VAL A 66 -0.40 -11.66 -11.15
CA VAL A 66 -0.67 -12.56 -12.28
C VAL A 66 -1.77 -13.56 -11.92
N VAL A 67 -1.68 -14.20 -10.75
CA VAL A 67 -2.72 -15.10 -10.20
C VAL A 67 -4.06 -14.37 -10.10
N ARG A 68 -4.09 -13.16 -9.54
CA ARG A 68 -5.34 -12.38 -9.45
C ARG A 68 -5.92 -12.03 -10.82
N ALA A 69 -5.09 -11.66 -11.79
CA ALA A 69 -5.56 -11.38 -13.15
C ALA A 69 -6.17 -12.62 -13.81
N LEU A 70 -5.50 -13.78 -13.70
CA LEU A 70 -6.01 -15.06 -14.20
C LEU A 70 -7.28 -15.53 -13.49
N GLU A 71 -7.35 -15.36 -12.16
CA GLU A 71 -8.55 -15.66 -11.36
C GLU A 71 -9.75 -14.87 -11.89
N ILE A 72 -9.59 -13.56 -12.11
CA ILE A 72 -10.62 -12.70 -12.70
C ILE A 72 -11.02 -13.22 -14.09
N CYS A 73 -10.04 -13.53 -14.95
CA CYS A 73 -10.31 -14.02 -16.30
C CYS A 73 -11.09 -15.33 -16.31
N ARG A 74 -10.73 -16.29 -15.46
CA ARG A 74 -11.40 -17.60 -15.36
C ARG A 74 -12.81 -17.48 -14.78
N LEU A 75 -13.01 -16.67 -13.75
CA LEU A 75 -14.32 -16.55 -13.08
C LEU A 75 -15.32 -15.72 -13.89
N THR A 76 -14.84 -14.75 -14.68
CA THR A 76 -15.72 -13.85 -15.44
C THR A 76 -15.80 -14.18 -16.92
N GLY A 77 -14.84 -14.93 -17.47
CA GLY A 77 -14.67 -15.16 -18.90
C GLY A 77 -14.20 -13.92 -19.68
N LYS A 78 -13.73 -12.87 -19.00
CA LYS A 78 -13.37 -11.56 -19.59
C LYS A 78 -11.96 -11.16 -19.18
N THR A 79 -11.34 -10.27 -19.95
CA THR A 79 -10.08 -9.64 -19.53
C THR A 79 -10.28 -8.80 -18.27
N VAL A 80 -9.20 -8.47 -17.56
CA VAL A 80 -9.28 -7.63 -16.36
C VAL A 80 -9.88 -6.27 -16.71
N ALA A 81 -9.44 -5.64 -17.80
CA ALA A 81 -9.94 -4.34 -18.24
C ALA A 81 -11.45 -4.34 -18.54
N GLU A 82 -11.95 -5.36 -19.24
CA GLU A 82 -13.39 -5.55 -19.50
C GLU A 82 -14.19 -5.75 -18.21
N ALA A 83 -13.70 -6.61 -17.31
CA ALA A 83 -14.34 -6.85 -16.03
C ALA A 83 -14.43 -5.58 -15.17
N TRP A 84 -13.45 -4.68 -15.26
CA TRP A 84 -13.47 -3.38 -14.57
C TRP A 84 -14.32 -2.32 -15.29
N SER A 85 -14.42 -2.35 -16.63
CA SER A 85 -15.14 -1.32 -17.39
C SER A 85 -16.66 -1.46 -17.27
N GLU A 86 -17.16 -2.68 -17.12
CA GLU A 86 -18.59 -2.98 -16.93
C GLU A 86 -19.08 -2.69 -15.51
N ARG A 87 -18.17 -2.48 -14.56
CA ARG A 87 -18.52 -2.11 -13.19
C ARG A 87 -18.99 -0.67 -13.14
N LYS A 88 -20.00 -0.40 -12.29
CA LYS A 88 -20.29 0.96 -11.86
C LYS A 88 -19.06 1.54 -11.17
N LYS A 89 -18.42 2.54 -11.79
CA LYS A 89 -17.40 3.35 -11.12
C LYS A 89 -18.06 3.99 -9.91
N MET A 90 -17.55 3.69 -8.72
CA MET A 90 -18.01 4.40 -7.54
C MET A 90 -17.50 5.82 -7.65
N THR A 91 -18.42 6.78 -7.63
CA THR A 91 -18.01 8.18 -7.55
C THR A 91 -17.48 8.45 -6.16
N PRO A 92 -16.37 9.19 -6.02
CA PRO A 92 -15.93 9.75 -4.74
C PRO A 92 -17.11 10.30 -3.94
N PRO A 93 -17.16 10.09 -2.61
CA PRO A 93 -18.24 10.65 -1.80
C PRO A 93 -18.32 12.16 -2.03
N LYS A 94 -19.45 12.65 -2.54
CA LYS A 94 -19.65 14.07 -2.82
C LYS A 94 -19.77 14.92 -1.55
N GLU A 95 -19.95 14.28 -0.41
CA GLU A 95 -20.13 14.88 0.91
C GLU A 95 -18.82 15.42 1.49
N TYR A 96 -17.67 14.95 1.03
CA TYR A 96 -16.37 15.37 1.53
C TYR A 96 -15.64 16.27 0.53
N ASP A 97 -15.18 17.40 1.04
CA ASP A 97 -14.17 18.24 0.40
C ASP A 97 -12.80 17.87 0.97
N VAL A 98 -12.06 17.03 0.25
CA VAL A 98 -10.87 16.37 0.77
C VAL A 98 -9.63 17.20 0.46
N LEU A 99 -8.96 17.65 1.52
CA LEU A 99 -7.61 18.21 1.47
C LEU A 99 -6.62 17.22 2.08
N TYR A 100 -5.60 16.83 1.31
CA TYR A 100 -4.51 16.00 1.82
C TYR A 100 -3.42 16.88 2.43
N VAL A 101 -2.91 16.47 3.59
CA VAL A 101 -1.72 17.06 4.21
C VAL A 101 -0.61 16.01 4.19
N GLY A 102 0.45 16.30 3.45
CA GLY A 102 1.62 15.44 3.29
C GLY A 102 2.77 15.93 4.17
N LEU A 103 3.33 15.03 4.97
CA LEU A 103 4.56 15.31 5.72
C LEU A 103 5.75 14.72 4.98
N THR A 104 6.76 15.56 4.74
CA THR A 104 8.01 15.17 4.09
C THR A 104 9.20 15.43 5.00
N ARG A 105 10.32 14.80 4.64
CA ARG A 105 11.61 14.92 5.31
C ARG A 105 12.68 14.60 4.28
N GLU A 106 13.82 15.29 4.35
CA GLU A 106 14.97 14.93 3.54
C GLU A 106 15.32 13.44 3.70
N ARG A 107 15.63 12.78 2.58
CA ARG A 107 15.81 11.32 2.53
C ARG A 107 16.83 10.81 3.54
N ARG A 108 17.92 11.56 3.74
CA ARG A 108 18.96 11.22 4.71
C ARG A 108 18.39 11.11 6.13
N PHE A 109 17.76 12.17 6.62
CA PHE A 109 17.17 12.19 7.97
C PHE A 109 16.04 11.17 8.13
N LEU A 110 15.26 10.91 7.07
CA LEU A 110 14.25 9.86 7.08
C LEU A 110 14.87 8.47 7.28
N PHE A 111 15.96 8.18 6.57
CA PHE A 111 16.65 6.88 6.66
C PHE A 111 17.32 6.69 8.02
N GLU A 112 17.97 7.73 8.56
CA GLU A 112 18.53 7.72 9.92
C GLU A 112 17.42 7.47 10.97
N SER A 113 16.24 8.09 10.79
CA SER A 113 15.09 7.88 11.68
C SER A 113 14.55 6.45 11.61
N ILE A 114 14.51 5.85 10.42
CA ILE A 114 14.09 4.45 10.22
C ILE A 114 15.06 3.49 10.90
N GLU A 115 16.37 3.67 10.69
CA GLU A 115 17.41 2.85 11.30
C GLU A 115 17.34 2.90 12.82
N ARG A 116 17.26 4.10 13.40
CA ARG A 116 17.11 4.29 14.84
C ARG A 116 15.85 3.60 15.37
N ARG A 117 14.69 3.81 14.73
CA ARG A 117 13.41 3.20 15.14
C ARG A 117 13.49 1.68 15.12
N VAL A 118 14.07 1.08 14.08
CA VAL A 118 14.20 -0.39 13.99
C VAL A 118 15.14 -0.90 15.08
N GLY A 119 16.27 -0.23 15.31
CA GLY A 119 17.18 -0.59 16.40
C GLY A 119 16.50 -0.55 17.78
N GLU A 120 15.74 0.52 18.05
CA GLU A 120 14.93 0.67 19.27
C GLU A 120 13.90 -0.46 19.39
N GLN A 121 13.14 -0.73 18.32
CA GLN A 121 12.11 -1.76 18.29
C GLN A 121 12.68 -3.16 18.57
N PHE A 122 13.77 -3.52 17.90
CA PHE A 122 14.44 -4.80 18.14
C PHE A 122 14.99 -4.89 19.57
N ALA A 123 15.42 -3.78 20.18
CA ALA A 123 15.90 -3.73 21.56
C ALA A 123 14.77 -3.71 22.61
N SER A 124 13.53 -3.39 22.22
CA SER A 124 12.43 -3.10 23.14
C SER A 124 11.31 -4.15 23.15
N GLY A 125 11.63 -5.44 23.03
CA GLY A 125 10.63 -6.51 23.19
C GLY A 125 9.97 -7.02 21.90
N PHE A 126 10.45 -6.60 20.72
CA PHE A 126 9.79 -6.99 19.47
C PHE A 126 9.98 -8.48 19.14
N VAL A 127 11.12 -9.07 19.50
CA VAL A 127 11.34 -10.51 19.31
C VAL A 127 10.38 -11.31 20.18
N GLU A 128 10.22 -10.88 21.41
CA GLU A 128 9.34 -11.47 22.42
C GLU A 128 7.86 -11.36 22.02
N GLU A 129 7.46 -10.25 21.39
CA GLU A 129 6.13 -10.11 20.80
C GLU A 129 5.87 -11.17 19.72
N VAL A 130 6.82 -11.38 18.80
CA VAL A 130 6.67 -12.35 17.72
C VAL A 130 6.70 -13.79 18.25
N GLU A 131 7.56 -14.10 19.22
CA GLU A 131 7.55 -15.40 19.90
C GLU A 131 6.21 -15.66 20.57
N TRP A 132 5.65 -14.67 21.26
CA TRP A 132 4.33 -14.78 21.87
C TRP A 132 3.24 -15.05 20.82
N LEU A 133 3.25 -14.35 19.69
CA LEU A 133 2.30 -14.57 18.60
C LEU A 133 2.36 -16.01 18.07
N LEU A 134 3.57 -16.54 17.85
CA LEU A 134 3.75 -17.91 17.38
C LEU A 134 3.24 -18.94 18.39
N ASN A 135 3.55 -18.74 19.67
CA ASN A 135 3.09 -19.60 20.76
C ASN A 135 1.57 -19.61 20.91
N ASN A 136 0.89 -18.57 20.41
CA ASN A 136 -0.58 -18.47 20.39
C ASN A 136 -1.21 -18.89 19.04
N GLY A 137 -0.42 -19.49 18.14
CA GLY A 137 -0.93 -20.04 16.87
C GLY A 137 -1.03 -19.04 15.73
N TYR A 138 -0.50 -17.82 15.89
CA TYR A 138 -0.40 -16.84 14.81
C TYR A 138 0.89 -17.05 14.04
N ASP A 139 0.81 -17.80 12.94
CA ASP A 139 1.97 -18.08 12.08
C ASP A 139 1.98 -17.25 10.79
N GLU A 140 2.97 -17.51 9.95
CA GLU A 140 3.20 -16.77 8.70
C GLU A 140 2.03 -16.80 7.70
N ARG A 141 1.05 -17.69 7.85
CA ARG A 141 -0.13 -17.70 6.98
C ARG A 141 -1.01 -16.47 7.21
N PHE A 142 -0.90 -15.82 8.36
CA PHE A 142 -1.68 -14.63 8.67
C PHE A 142 -1.10 -13.37 8.02
N PRO A 143 -1.93 -12.51 7.40
CA PRO A 143 -1.45 -11.24 6.82
C PRO A 143 -0.75 -10.32 7.83
N SER A 144 -1.14 -10.36 9.10
CA SER A 144 -0.47 -9.62 10.18
C SER A 144 1.00 -10.04 10.36
N MET A 145 1.31 -11.32 10.15
CA MET A 145 2.66 -11.88 10.26
C MET A 145 3.53 -11.61 9.02
N GLN A 146 2.94 -11.04 7.97
CA GLN A 146 3.64 -10.61 6.74
C GLN A 146 4.07 -9.13 6.79
N GLY A 147 3.86 -8.45 7.93
CA GLY A 147 4.31 -7.08 8.14
C GLY A 147 5.85 -6.94 8.16
N PHE A 148 6.34 -5.72 7.92
CA PHE A 148 7.78 -5.41 8.03
C PHE A 148 8.30 -5.75 9.43
N GLY A 149 9.46 -6.39 9.48
CA GLY A 149 10.06 -6.86 10.74
C GLY A 149 9.52 -8.22 11.22
N TYR A 150 8.21 -8.47 11.15
CA TYR A 150 7.62 -9.74 11.61
C TYR A 150 8.20 -10.94 10.86
N LYS A 151 8.24 -10.86 9.52
CA LYS A 151 8.84 -11.91 8.69
C LYS A 151 10.33 -12.10 8.96
N ASP A 152 11.05 -11.01 9.19
CA ASP A 152 12.49 -11.07 9.44
C ASP A 152 12.79 -11.71 10.81
N ILE A 153 11.99 -11.40 11.83
CA ILE A 153 12.07 -12.04 13.14
C ILE A 153 11.68 -13.51 13.07
N LEU A 154 10.67 -13.88 12.28
CA LEU A 154 10.32 -15.29 12.07
C LEU A 154 11.51 -16.10 11.55
N GLU A 155 12.26 -15.56 10.59
CA GLU A 155 13.45 -16.21 10.06
C GLU A 155 14.59 -16.30 11.10
N TYR A 156 14.75 -15.26 11.93
CA TYR A 156 15.67 -15.29 13.07
C TYR A 156 15.29 -16.36 14.10
N LEU A 157 14.03 -16.43 14.51
CA LEU A 157 13.53 -17.41 15.49
C LEU A 157 13.64 -18.86 14.97
N ARG A 158 13.66 -19.05 13.65
CA ARG A 158 13.90 -20.33 12.99
C ARG A 158 15.38 -20.67 12.80
N GLY A 159 16.29 -19.81 13.27
CA GLY A 159 17.73 -20.00 13.15
C GLY A 159 18.27 -19.84 11.71
N ARG A 160 17.54 -19.15 10.83
CA ARG A 160 17.92 -18.97 9.40
C ARG A 160 18.72 -17.70 9.14
N CYS A 161 18.76 -16.77 10.10
CA CYS A 161 19.60 -15.57 10.07
C CYS A 161 19.92 -15.11 11.49
N SER A 162 20.90 -14.22 11.64
CA SER A 162 21.16 -13.53 12.91
C SER A 162 20.12 -12.45 13.19
N ARG A 163 20.10 -11.96 14.44
CA ARG A 163 19.23 -10.84 14.83
C ARG A 163 19.59 -9.55 14.09
N GLU A 164 20.88 -9.31 13.88
CA GLU A 164 21.43 -8.18 13.15
C GLU A 164 21.01 -8.25 11.68
N GLU A 165 21.13 -9.43 11.06
CA GLU A 165 20.69 -9.64 9.68
C GLU A 165 19.18 -9.42 9.50
N ALA A 166 18.36 -9.83 10.47
CA ALA A 166 16.93 -9.57 10.48
C ALA A 166 16.62 -8.07 10.57
N ALA A 167 17.30 -7.33 11.46
CA ALA A 167 17.14 -5.89 11.58
C ALA A 167 17.57 -5.14 10.29
N GLU A 168 18.68 -5.55 9.67
CA GLU A 168 19.12 -4.97 8.39
C GLU A 168 18.13 -5.21 7.25
N ARG A 169 17.50 -6.39 7.21
CA ARG A 169 16.43 -6.70 6.25
C ARG A 169 15.21 -5.82 6.50
N ASP A 170 14.77 -5.65 7.74
CA ASP A 170 13.65 -4.76 8.08
C ASP A 170 13.95 -3.30 7.68
N ILE A 171 15.14 -2.79 8.01
CA ILE A 171 15.58 -1.44 7.60
C ILE A 171 15.48 -1.26 6.08
N ARG A 172 16.03 -2.20 5.30
CA ARG A 172 15.98 -2.13 3.83
C ARG A 172 14.55 -2.15 3.31
N GLN A 173 13.71 -3.03 3.84
CA GLN A 173 12.30 -3.16 3.42
C GLN A 173 11.50 -1.92 3.79
N THR A 174 11.68 -1.37 4.99
CA THR A 174 11.03 -0.15 5.47
C THR A 174 11.46 1.08 4.65
N LYS A 175 12.74 1.20 4.28
CA LYS A 175 13.22 2.23 3.33
C LYS A 175 12.60 2.09 1.93
N ALA A 176 12.49 0.87 1.43
CA ALA A 176 11.85 0.62 0.15
C ALA A 176 10.35 0.95 0.20
N PHE A 177 9.70 0.65 1.33
CA PHE A 177 8.30 0.97 1.56
C PHE A 177 8.05 2.48 1.64
N SER A 178 8.87 3.24 2.36
CA SER A 178 8.73 4.71 2.44
C SER A 178 8.84 5.38 1.07
N ARG A 179 9.72 4.89 0.20
CA ARG A 179 9.79 5.34 -1.20
C ARG A 179 8.48 5.07 -1.96
N ARG A 180 7.91 3.87 -1.82
CA ARG A 180 6.64 3.51 -2.46
C ARG A 180 5.49 4.36 -1.92
N GLN A 181 5.45 4.64 -0.62
CA GLN A 181 4.46 5.53 0.00
C GLN A 181 4.53 6.92 -0.64
N MET A 182 5.72 7.51 -0.76
CA MET A 182 5.89 8.83 -1.39
C MET A 182 5.45 8.86 -2.85
N THR A 183 5.77 7.82 -3.64
CA THR A 183 5.29 7.70 -5.02
C THR A 183 3.77 7.67 -5.11
N TRP A 184 3.11 7.04 -4.15
CA TRP A 184 1.64 6.98 -4.11
C TRP A 184 1.03 8.31 -3.67
N PHE A 185 1.50 8.88 -2.56
CA PHE A 185 0.99 10.16 -2.06
C PHE A 185 1.20 11.30 -3.05
N GLY A 186 2.24 11.26 -3.89
CA GLY A 186 2.46 12.22 -4.97
C GLY A 186 1.37 12.21 -6.06
N LYS A 187 0.48 11.21 -6.09
CA LYS A 187 -0.67 11.17 -7.00
C LYS A 187 -1.91 11.85 -6.42
N PHE A 188 -1.94 12.09 -5.11
CA PHE A 188 -3.08 12.70 -4.46
C PHE A 188 -3.11 14.19 -4.73
N SER A 189 -4.31 14.69 -4.99
CA SER A 189 -4.56 16.10 -5.23
C SER A 189 -5.98 16.44 -4.77
N PRO A 190 -6.18 17.57 -4.08
CA PRO A 190 -5.17 18.56 -3.67
C PRO A 190 -4.34 18.09 -2.47
N ILE A 191 -3.03 18.34 -2.47
CA ILE A 191 -2.14 18.03 -1.34
C ILE A 191 -1.23 19.22 -0.99
N LEU A 192 -1.14 19.53 0.30
CA LEU A 192 -0.18 20.49 0.85
C LEU A 192 0.96 19.73 1.53
N TRP A 193 2.20 20.02 1.12
CA TRP A 193 3.40 19.33 1.61
C TRP A 193 4.16 20.19 2.61
N TYR A 194 4.55 19.60 3.73
CA TYR A 194 5.30 20.26 4.79
C TYR A 194 6.55 19.47 5.15
N ASP A 195 7.71 20.12 5.15
CA ASP A 195 8.95 19.51 5.63
C ASP A 195 9.00 19.55 7.17
N THR A 196 9.26 18.39 7.76
CA THR A 196 9.34 18.18 9.20
C THR A 196 10.70 18.52 9.81
N VAL A 197 11.66 18.98 9.01
CA VAL A 197 13.01 19.38 9.45
C VAL A 197 13.16 20.90 9.48
N ASP A 198 12.43 21.63 8.64
CA ASP A 198 12.61 23.06 8.43
C ASP A 198 12.08 23.95 9.56
N CYS A 199 11.32 23.39 10.51
CA CYS A 199 10.77 24.14 11.63
C CYS A 199 10.50 23.29 12.88
N SER A 200 10.32 23.97 14.02
CA SER A 200 9.89 23.31 15.25
C SER A 200 8.48 22.72 15.09
N MET A 201 8.17 21.66 15.86
CA MET A 201 6.86 21.02 15.83
C MET A 201 5.71 22.01 16.03
N THR A 202 5.86 22.95 16.98
CA THR A 202 4.85 23.99 17.24
C THR A 202 4.60 24.85 16.01
N LYS A 203 5.68 25.34 15.37
CA LYS A 203 5.57 26.18 14.19
C LYS A 203 4.97 25.42 12.99
N LEU A 204 5.33 24.14 12.85
CA LEU A 204 4.76 23.26 11.82
C LEU A 204 3.25 23.13 12.00
N VAL A 205 2.79 22.83 13.22
CA VAL A 205 1.37 22.70 13.54
C VAL A 205 0.64 24.01 13.29
N ASP A 206 1.16 25.13 13.77
CA ASP A 206 0.56 26.45 13.56
C ASP A 206 0.40 26.78 12.06
N THR A 207 1.41 26.43 11.26
CA THR A 207 1.41 26.64 9.81
C THR A 207 0.36 25.77 9.12
N ILE A 208 0.32 24.47 9.44
CA ILE A 208 -0.68 23.54 8.90
C ILE A 208 -2.09 24.00 9.28
N GLU A 209 -2.32 24.37 10.54
CA GLU A 209 -3.63 24.86 10.98
C GLU A 209 -4.06 26.11 10.21
N ASN A 210 -3.15 27.07 10.03
CA ASN A 210 -3.42 28.29 9.29
C ASN A 210 -3.79 27.99 7.83
N ASP A 211 -3.00 27.16 7.14
CA ASP A 211 -3.23 26.84 5.74
C ASP A 211 -4.54 26.08 5.53
N VAL A 212 -4.84 25.12 6.42
CA VAL A 212 -6.09 24.35 6.37
C VAL A 212 -7.31 25.25 6.58
N ARG A 213 -7.25 26.21 7.53
CA ARG A 213 -8.35 27.16 7.77
C ARG A 213 -8.62 28.10 6.60
N HIS A 214 -7.58 28.45 5.85
CA HIS A 214 -7.68 29.35 4.70
C HIS A 214 -7.78 28.62 3.36
N TYR A 215 -7.81 27.28 3.37
CA TYR A 215 -7.95 26.50 2.14
C TYR A 215 -9.33 26.76 1.52
N PRO A 216 -9.40 27.30 0.29
CA PRO A 216 -10.67 27.70 -0.29
C PRO A 216 -11.60 26.52 -0.59
N GLY A 217 -11.16 25.27 -0.51
CA GLY A 217 -12.04 24.11 -0.73
C GLY A 217 -12.61 24.06 -2.15
N ARG A 218 -13.25 22.95 -2.48
CA ARG A 218 -14.00 22.74 -3.71
C ARG A 218 -15.28 23.59 -3.77
N TRP A 219 -15.85 23.97 -2.62
CA TRP A 219 -17.14 24.66 -2.55
C TRP A 219 -17.06 26.19 -2.65
N SER A 220 -15.90 26.83 -2.41
CA SER A 220 -15.81 28.30 -2.53
C SER A 220 -15.85 28.81 -3.97
N PHE A 221 -15.60 27.94 -4.97
CA PHE A 221 -15.70 28.29 -6.39
C PHE A 221 -17.11 28.11 -6.98
N VAL A 222 -17.99 27.36 -6.31
CA VAL A 222 -19.34 27.06 -6.83
C VAL A 222 -20.32 28.21 -6.55
N ASN A 223 -20.07 29.01 -5.50
CA ASN A 223 -20.92 30.15 -5.14
C ASN A 223 -20.60 31.46 -5.90
N GLY A 224 -19.64 31.45 -6.84
CA GLY A 224 -19.23 32.63 -7.60
C GLY A 224 -19.85 32.76 -9.00
N ALA A 225 -20.74 31.85 -9.43
CA ALA A 225 -21.22 31.77 -10.82
C ALA A 225 -22.75 31.86 -10.98
N GLN A 226 -23.50 32.41 -10.00
CA GLN A 226 -24.96 32.61 -10.11
C GLN A 226 -25.47 34.02 -9.78
N GLU A 227 -24.61 35.04 -9.81
CA GLU A 227 -25.07 36.44 -9.82
C GLU A 227 -24.56 37.12 -11.10
N GLY A 228 -25.33 37.01 -12.18
CA GLY A 228 -24.96 37.59 -13.46
C GLY A 228 -25.85 37.21 -14.64
N ASN A 229 -27.16 37.38 -14.51
CA ASN A 229 -28.05 37.90 -15.58
C ASN A 229 -29.44 38.23 -15.01
#